data_AF-A0A2R8AU84-F1
#
_entry.id   AF-A0A2R8AU84-F1
#
_cell.length_a   1.000
_cell.length_b   1.000
_cell.length_c   1.000
_cell.angle_alpha   90.00
_cell.angle_beta   90.00
_cell.angle_gamma   90.00
#
_symmetry.space_group_name_H-M   'P 1'
#
loop_
_entity.id
_entity.type
_entity.pdbx_description
1 polymer ?
#
loop_
_entity_poly.entity_id
_entity_poly.type
_entity_poly.pdbx_seq_one_letter_code
_entity_poly.pdbx_strand_id
1 'polypeptide(L)'
;MQNNPYILLFGVYIALWLGAKTWRQNKLKRAVRDLPTAMRRLLGPEPDFTPPPSDRLPDGLADFARLYRRTELIRRSIRWIAGLWLLYSIFLVLRKQFL
;
A
#
# COMPACT_ATOMS: atom_id res chain seq x y z
N MET A 1 -0.27 -26.54 19.12
CA MET A 1 0.43 -25.44 18.43
C MET A 1 0.44 -24.26 19.37
N GLN A 2 1.58 -23.99 19.99
CA GLN A 2 1.70 -23.07 21.13
C GLN A 2 1.49 -21.63 20.62
N ASN A 3 0.53 -20.90 21.20
CA ASN A 3 0.24 -19.50 20.89
C ASN A 3 1.45 -18.64 21.26
N ASN A 4 2.44 -18.59 20.37
CA ASN A 4 3.60 -17.75 20.56
C ASN A 4 3.17 -16.30 20.25
N PRO A 5 3.10 -15.41 21.26
CA PRO A 5 2.60 -14.05 21.09
C PRO A 5 3.45 -13.25 20.08
N TYR A 6 4.70 -13.64 19.84
CA TYR A 6 5.56 -13.04 18.82
C TYR A 6 5.04 -13.29 17.41
N ILE A 7 4.46 -14.47 17.13
CA ILE A 7 3.87 -14.79 15.82
C ILE A 7 2.66 -13.89 15.55
N LEU A 8 1.87 -13.57 16.58
CA LEU A 8 0.76 -12.62 16.46
C LEU A 8 1.27 -11.20 16.17
N LEU A 9 2.31 -10.73 16.85
CA LEU A 9 2.89 -9.40 16.62
C LEU A 9 3.46 -9.24 15.21
N PHE A 10 4.23 -10.22 14.74
CA PHE A 10 4.73 -10.26 13.36
C PHE A 10 3.61 -10.47 12.34
N GLY A 11 2.61 -11.27 12.68
CA GLY A 11 1.42 -11.50 11.86
C GLY A 11 0.65 -10.20 11.58
N VAL A 12 0.51 -9.32 12.58
CA VAL A 12 -0.11 -8.00 12.41
C VAL A 12 0.69 -7.12 11.44
N TYR A 13 2.01 -7.11 11.54
CA TYR A 13 2.86 -6.38 10.59
C TYR A 13 2.69 -6.90 9.15
N ILE A 14 2.74 -8.22 8.97
CA ILE A 14 2.56 -8.86 7.67
C ILE A 14 1.16 -8.55 7.13
N ALA A 15 0.12 -8.66 7.96
CA ALA A 15 -1.26 -8.38 7.57
C ALA A 15 -1.47 -6.92 7.17
N LEU A 16 -0.88 -5.96 7.88
CA LEU A 16 -0.90 -4.54 7.51
C LEU A 16 -0.21 -4.30 6.16
N TRP A 17 0.94 -4.94 5.94
CA TRP A 17 1.72 -4.79 4.73
C TRP A 17 1.02 -5.42 3.51
N LEU A 18 0.58 -6.67 3.62
CA LEU A 18 -0.15 -7.37 2.57
C LEU A 18 -1.50 -6.70 2.31
N GLY A 19 -2.24 -6.35 3.37
CA GLY A 19 -3.54 -5.69 3.28
C GLY A 19 -3.44 -4.36 2.54
N ALA A 20 -2.45 -3.53 2.87
CA ALA A 20 -2.21 -2.26 2.16
C ALA A 20 -1.85 -2.47 0.69
N LYS A 21 -1.01 -3.47 0.38
CA LYS A 21 -0.63 -3.81 -1.00
C LYS A 21 -1.83 -4.27 -1.82
N THR A 22 -2.58 -5.24 -1.32
CA THR A 22 -3.76 -5.81 -1.99
C THR A 22 -4.87 -4.77 -2.14
N TRP A 23 -5.10 -3.94 -1.12
CA TRP A 23 -6.07 -2.84 -1.19
C TRP A 23 -5.73 -1.85 -2.29
N ARG A 24 -4.46 -1.43 -2.38
CA ARG A 24 -4.01 -0.52 -3.44
C ARG A 24 -4.18 -1.14 -4.82
N GLN A 25 -3.75 -2.39 -5.00
CA GLN A 25 -3.88 -3.09 -6.29
C GLN A 25 -5.34 -3.20 -6.72
N ASN A 26 -6.24 -3.59 -5.81
CA ASN A 26 -7.67 -3.67 -6.10
C ASN A 26 -8.28 -2.30 -6.43
N LYS A 27 -7.86 -1.24 -5.73
CA LYS A 27 -8.36 0.11 -5.95
C LYS A 27 -7.90 0.68 -7.30
N LEU A 28 -6.62 0.48 -7.64
CA LEU A 28 -6.07 0.87 -8.94
C LEU A 28 -6.71 0.04 -10.06
N LYS A 29 -6.81 -1.28 -9.92
CA LYS A 29 -7.44 -2.16 -10.91
C LYS A 29 -8.90 -1.75 -11.20
N ARG A 30 -9.67 -1.39 -10.18
CA ARG A 30 -11.04 -0.86 -10.37
C ARG A 30 -11.04 0.46 -11.14
N ALA A 31 -10.21 1.42 -10.73
CA ALA A 31 -10.13 2.72 -11.39
C ALA A 31 -9.64 2.60 -12.85
N VAL A 32 -8.70 1.69 -13.15
CA VAL A 32 -8.26 1.37 -14.52
C VAL A 32 -9.38 0.72 -15.32
N ARG A 33 -10.17 -0.16 -14.71
CA ARG A 33 -11.33 -0.78 -15.38
C ARG A 33 -12.42 0.23 -15.77
N ASP A 34 -12.50 1.36 -15.08
CA ASP A 34 -13.47 2.40 -15.42
C ASP A 34 -12.92 3.38 -16.48
N LEU A 35 -11.61 3.33 -16.78
CA LEU A 35 -10.98 4.17 -17.81
C LEU A 35 -11.22 3.62 -19.24
N PRO A 36 -11.35 4.52 -20.24
CA PRO A 36 -11.38 4.15 -21.66
C PRO A 36 -10.10 3.41 -22.11
N THR A 37 -10.23 2.47 -23.04
CA THR A 37 -9.12 1.64 -23.55
C THR A 37 -7.93 2.47 -24.06
N ALA A 38 -8.19 3.63 -24.67
CA ALA A 38 -7.14 4.55 -25.13
C ALA A 38 -6.29 5.10 -23.97
N MET A 39 -6.91 5.42 -22.83
CA MET A 39 -6.22 5.93 -21.65
C MET A 39 -5.48 4.82 -20.88
N ARG A 40 -5.99 3.59 -20.90
CA ARG A 40 -5.30 2.44 -20.28
C ARG A 40 -3.95 2.15 -20.93
N ARG A 41 -3.83 2.36 -22.24
CA ARG A 41 -2.56 2.17 -22.98
C ARG A 41 -1.47 3.18 -22.60
N LEU A 42 -1.86 4.32 -22.02
CA LEU A 42 -0.94 5.34 -21.53
C LEU A 42 -0.39 5.01 -20.13
N LEU A 43 -0.97 4.03 -19.44
CA LEU A 43 -0.52 3.60 -18.12
C LEU A 43 0.67 2.64 -18.24
N GLY A 44 1.53 2.67 -17.22
CA GLY A 44 2.61 1.69 -17.06
C GLY A 44 2.11 0.26 -16.85
N PRO A 45 3.02 -0.73 -16.78
CA PRO A 45 2.67 -2.13 -16.65
C PRO A 45 1.87 -2.44 -15.38
N GLU A 46 1.05 -3.48 -15.45
CA GLU A 46 0.47 -4.11 -14.26
C GLU A 46 1.60 -4.59 -13.32
N PRO A 47 1.46 -4.48 -11.99
CA PRO A 47 0.28 -4.06 -11.22
C PRO A 47 0.30 -2.59 -10.76
N ASP A 48 1.36 -1.85 -11.08
CA ASP A 48 1.56 -0.50 -10.55
C ASP A 48 0.81 0.58 -11.35
N PHE A 49 0.44 0.32 -12.62
CA PHE A 49 -0.38 1.21 -13.46
C PHE A 49 0.06 2.68 -13.37
N THR A 50 1.38 2.89 -13.47
CA THR A 50 1.98 4.20 -13.23
C THR A 50 1.42 5.22 -14.22
N PRO A 51 0.81 6.33 -13.75
CA PRO A 51 0.31 7.37 -14.65
C PRO A 51 1.48 8.06 -15.34
N PRO A 52 1.28 8.60 -16.56
CA PRO A 52 2.29 9.39 -17.24
C PRO A 52 2.64 10.66 -16.42
N PRO A 53 3.83 11.24 -16.64
CA PRO A 53 4.26 12.46 -15.95
C PRO A 53 3.27 13.60 -16.20
N SER A 54 3.14 14.50 -15.20
CA SER A 54 2.14 15.56 -15.17
C SER A 54 2.12 16.44 -16.43
N ASP A 55 3.26 16.61 -17.09
CA ASP A 55 3.41 17.43 -18.30
C ASP A 55 2.76 16.83 -19.55
N ARG A 56 2.39 15.54 -19.52
CA ARG A 56 1.70 14.84 -20.62
C ARG A 56 0.40 14.18 -20.17
N LEU A 57 -0.16 14.62 -19.06
CA LEU A 57 -1.35 14.00 -18.48
C LEU A 57 -2.59 14.50 -19.24
N PRO A 58 -3.33 13.61 -19.95
CA PRO A 58 -4.58 13.99 -20.59
C PRO A 58 -5.63 14.35 -19.53
N ASP A 59 -6.54 15.28 -19.83
CA ASP A 59 -7.57 15.73 -18.87
C ASP A 59 -8.41 14.58 -18.29
N GLY A 60 -8.77 13.58 -19.10
CA GLY A 60 -9.52 12.41 -18.64
C GLY A 60 -8.74 11.46 -17.72
N LEU A 61 -7.44 11.70 -17.52
CA LEU A 61 -6.55 10.94 -16.64
C LEU A 61 -6.19 11.71 -15.36
N ALA A 62 -6.63 12.98 -15.24
CA ALA A 62 -6.37 13.82 -14.08
C ALA A 62 -6.94 13.23 -12.78
N ASP A 63 -8.17 12.72 -12.83
CA ASP A 63 -8.82 12.09 -11.67
C ASP A 63 -8.11 10.80 -11.23
N PHE A 64 -7.68 9.99 -12.21
CA PHE A 64 -6.90 8.78 -11.92
C PHE A 64 -5.54 9.13 -11.30
N ALA A 65 -4.82 10.11 -11.84
CA ALA A 65 -3.54 10.53 -11.28
C ALA A 65 -3.69 11.09 -9.86
N ARG A 66 -4.78 11.83 -9.58
CA ARG A 66 -5.10 12.30 -8.22
C ARG A 66 -5.35 11.13 -7.27
N LEU A 67 -6.11 10.12 -7.71
CA LEU A 67 -6.33 8.89 -6.95
C LEU A 67 -5.02 8.13 -6.69
N TYR A 68 -4.16 8.02 -7.70
CA TYR A 68 -2.84 7.38 -7.60
C TYR A 68 -1.98 8.04 -6.53
N ARG A 69 -1.83 9.37 -6.57
CA ARG A 69 -1.08 10.13 -5.55
C ARG A 69 -1.65 9.95 -4.15
N ARG A 70 -2.98 10.00 -4.01
CA ARG A 70 -3.64 9.82 -2.70
C ARG A 70 -3.42 8.41 -2.14
N THR A 71 -3.46 7.40 -2.99
CA THR A 71 -3.20 6.01 -2.56
C THR A 71 -1.71 5.76 -2.26
N GLU A 72 -0.79 6.49 -2.89
CA GLU A 72 0.64 6.50 -2.51
C GLU A 72 0.86 7.10 -1.14
N LEU A 73 0.24 8.24 -0.84
CA LEU A 73 0.32 8.85 0.49
C LEU A 73 -0.21 7.90 1.56
N ILE A 74 -1.36 7.26 1.32
CA ILE A 74 -1.92 6.28 2.27
C ILE A 74 -0.99 5.08 2.44
N ARG A 75 -0.44 4.53 1.36
CA ARG A 75 0.55 3.43 1.42
C ARG A 75 1.76 3.84 2.25
N ARG A 76 2.25 5.07 2.07
CA ARG A 76 3.38 5.61 2.83
C ARG A 76 3.04 5.74 4.31
N SER A 77 1.86 6.25 4.65
CA SER A 77 1.38 6.35 6.03
C SER A 77 1.22 4.97 6.68
N ILE A 78 0.66 3.98 5.97
CA ILE A 78 0.55 2.61 6.49
C ILE A 78 1.94 2.01 6.70
N ARG A 79 2.90 2.26 5.80
CA ARG A 79 4.29 1.81 5.98
C ARG A 79 4.92 2.43 7.23
N TRP A 80 4.68 3.71 7.50
CA TRP A 80 5.13 4.37 8.74
C TRP A 80 4.49 3.76 9.99
N ILE A 81 3.16 3.56 9.99
CA ILE A 81 2.44 2.94 11.10
C ILE A 81 2.92 1.51 11.34
N ALA A 82 3.11 0.73 10.27
CA ALA A 82 3.63 -0.63 10.36
C ALA A 82 5.07 -0.66 10.90
N GLY A 83 5.92 0.29 10.50
CA GLY A 83 7.25 0.47 11.06
C GLY A 83 7.23 0.81 12.55
N LEU A 84 6.36 1.73 12.96
CA LEU A 84 6.17 2.12 14.36
C LEU A 84 5.68 0.93 15.20
N TRP A 85 4.74 0.15 14.68
CA TRP A 85 4.25 -1.07 15.31
C TRP A 85 5.35 -2.12 15.49
N LEU A 86 6.21 -2.29 14.48
CA LEU A 86 7.33 -3.23 14.53
C LEU A 86 8.35 -2.79 15.58
N LEU A 87 8.65 -1.49 15.66
CA LEU A 87 9.52 -0.92 16.69
C LEU A 87 8.95 -1.13 18.10
N TYR A 88 7.64 -0.90 18.27
CA TYR A 88 6.94 -1.15 19.52
C TYR A 88 6.94 -2.64 19.91
N SER A 89 6.74 -3.53 18.93
CA SER A 89 6.79 -4.98 19.15
C SER A 89 8.18 -5.43 19.58
N ILE A 90 9.24 -4.93 18.93
CA ILE A 90 10.64 -5.19 19.32
C ILE A 90 10.91 -4.68 20.74
N PHE A 91 10.45 -3.47 21.08
CA PHE A 91 10.59 -2.90 22.42
C PHE A 91 9.91 -3.77 23.49
N LEU A 92 8.70 -4.27 23.22
CA LEU A 92 7.99 -5.20 24.10
C LEU A 92 8.76 -6.51 24.31
N VAL A 93 9.32 -7.09 23.24
CA VAL A 93 10.13 -8.32 23.33
C VAL A 93 11.36 -8.09 24.19
N LEU A 94 12.14 -7.03 23.90
CA LEU A 94 13.32 -6.66 24.68
C LEU A 94 12.97 -6.46 26.15
N ARG A 95 11.96 -5.63 26.45
CA ARG A 95 11.52 -5.37 27.83
C ARG A 95 11.13 -6.65 28.57
N LYS A 96 10.47 -7.61 27.90
CA LYS A 96 10.08 -8.90 28.50
C LYS A 96 11.24 -9.87 28.67
N GLN A 97 12.34 -9.68 27.94
CA GLN A 97 13.55 -10.47 28.06
C GLN A 97 14.46 -9.97 29.20
N PHE A 98 14.27 -8.72 29.65
CA PHE A 98 15.01 -8.08 30.74
C PHE A 98 14.25 -8.04 32.08
N LEU A 99 13.01 -8.56 32.15
CA LEU A 99 12.18 -8.68 33.37
C LEU A 99 11.94 -10.15 33.69
#